data_AF-A0A969JP41-F1
#
_entry.id   AF-A0A969JP41-F1
#
_cell.length_a   1.000
_cell.length_b   1.000
_cell.length_c   1.000
_cell.angle_alpha   90.00
_cell.angle_beta   90.00
_cell.angle_gamma   90.00
#
_symmetry.space_group_name_H-M   'P 1'
#
loop_
_entity.id
_entity.type
_entity.pdbx_description
1 polymer ?
#
loop_
_entity_poly.entity_id
_entity_poly.type
_entity_poly.pdbx_seq_one_letter_code
_entity_poly.pdbx_strand_id
1 'polypeptide(L)'
;MNKLLIIKVGGNVLDKPEKLKSFLQDFASIEYPKILVHGGGQIATSIGDKMGIESTYIDGRRITDAETRDLVTMVYGGLLNKQIVAQLQTLHCNALGLSGA
;
A
#
# COMPACT_ATOMS: atom_id res chain seq x y z
N MET A 1 3.69 29.47 3.43
CA MET A 1 3.27 28.16 3.96
C MET A 1 3.80 27.08 3.05
N ASN A 2 4.48 26.06 3.57
CA ASN A 2 4.92 24.93 2.75
C ASN A 2 3.70 24.09 2.34
N LYS A 3 3.53 23.84 1.04
CA LYS A 3 2.43 23.05 0.49
C LYS A 3 2.65 21.57 0.84
N LEU A 4 1.67 20.94 1.50
CA LEU A 4 1.65 19.50 1.75
C LEU A 4 1.11 18.77 0.52
N LEU A 5 1.83 17.74 0.06
CA LEU A 5 1.39 16.88 -1.03
C LEU A 5 0.88 15.55 -0.49
N ILE A 6 -0.34 15.17 -0.85
CA ILE A 6 -0.92 13.87 -0.50
C ILE A 6 -1.05 13.08 -1.80
N ILE A 7 -0.33 11.98 -1.90
CA ILE A 7 -0.21 11.19 -3.13
C ILE A 7 -0.77 9.79 -2.86
N LYS A 8 -1.78 9.38 -3.63
CA LYS A 8 -2.33 8.02 -3.57
C LYS A 8 -1.71 7.18 -4.68
N VAL A 9 -1.00 6.10 -4.31
CA VAL A 9 -0.53 5.10 -5.28
C VAL A 9 -1.64 4.10 -5.58
N GLY A 10 -1.93 3.89 -6.86
CA GLY A 10 -2.94 2.94 -7.34
C GLY A 10 -2.43 1.49 -7.37
N GLY A 11 -3.36 0.53 -7.36
CA GLY A 11 -3.03 -0.91 -7.36
C GLY A 11 -2.12 -1.33 -8.52
N ASN A 12 -2.40 -0.84 -9.73
CA ASN A 12 -1.66 -1.19 -10.95
C ASN A 12 -0.15 -0.83 -10.91
N VAL A 13 0.25 0.07 -10.01
CA VAL A 13 1.65 0.40 -9.72
C VAL A 13 2.21 -0.52 -8.64
N LEU A 14 1.45 -0.76 -7.57
CA LEU A 14 1.84 -1.61 -6.44
C LEU A 14 2.12 -3.06 -6.87
N ASP A 15 1.37 -3.58 -7.83
CA ASP A 15 1.45 -4.99 -8.24
C ASP A 15 2.64 -5.27 -9.18
N LYS A 16 3.39 -4.23 -9.60
CA LYS A 16 4.50 -4.32 -10.54
C LYS A 16 5.77 -3.76 -9.89
N PRO A 17 6.73 -4.62 -9.47
CA PRO A 17 7.92 -4.17 -8.73
C PRO A 17 8.67 -3.01 -9.38
N GLU A 18 8.88 -3.07 -10.70
CA GLU A 18 9.60 -1.99 -11.42
C GLU A 18 8.82 -0.67 -11.45
N LYS A 19 7.49 -0.72 -11.58
CA LYS A 19 6.66 0.49 -11.54
C LYS A 19 6.63 1.08 -10.15
N LEU A 20 6.54 0.24 -9.12
CA LEU A 20 6.62 0.69 -7.73
C LEU A 20 7.96 1.36 -7.46
N LYS A 21 9.06 0.73 -7.85
CA LYS A 21 10.41 1.29 -7.69
C LYS A 21 10.55 2.66 -8.35
N SER A 22 10.16 2.77 -9.63
CA SER A 22 10.17 4.05 -10.36
C SER A 22 9.29 5.10 -9.67
N PHE A 23 8.08 4.73 -9.25
CA PHE A 23 7.19 5.63 -8.53
C PHE A 23 7.79 6.11 -7.19
N LEU A 24 8.47 5.23 -6.44
CA LEU A 24 9.09 5.60 -5.16
C LEU A 24 10.33 6.47 -5.36
N GLN A 25 11.07 6.31 -6.46
CA GLN A 25 12.15 7.23 -6.84
C GLN A 25 11.59 8.64 -7.10
N ASP A 26 10.53 8.75 -7.88
CA ASP A 26 9.85 10.02 -8.15
C ASP A 26 9.32 10.63 -6.85
N PHE A 27 8.62 9.83 -6.04
CA PHE A 27 8.12 10.27 -4.73
C PHE A 27 9.25 10.77 -3.82
N ALA A 28 10.38 10.05 -3.75
CA ALA A 28 11.52 10.41 -2.92
C ALA A 28 12.16 11.75 -3.33
N SER A 29 12.16 12.08 -4.63
CA SER A 29 12.74 13.33 -5.16
C SER A 29 11.96 14.62 -4.81
N ILE A 30 10.71 14.50 -4.34
CA ILE A 30 9.87 15.66 -3.98
C ILE A 30 10.43 16.36 -2.73
N GLU A 31 10.82 17.64 -2.84
CA GLU A 31 11.38 18.39 -1.70
C GLU A 31 10.32 18.92 -0.71
N TYR A 32 9.05 18.95 -1.12
CA TYR A 32 7.94 19.39 -0.27
C TYR A 32 7.52 18.34 0.75
N PRO A 33 6.93 18.76 1.89
CA PRO A 33 6.23 17.84 2.78
C PRO A 33 5.25 16.97 2.00
N LYS A 34 5.31 15.65 2.22
CA LYS A 34 4.59 14.67 1.40
C LYS A 34 4.09 13.49 2.23
N ILE A 35 2.90 13.02 1.90
CA ILE A 35 2.26 11.83 2.46
C ILE A 35 1.96 10.87 1.31
N LEU A 36 2.35 9.62 1.46
CA LEU A 36 1.99 8.54 0.55
C LEU A 36 0.86 7.70 1.15
N VAL A 37 -0.23 7.55 0.41
CA VAL A 37 -1.33 6.65 0.73
C VAL A 37 -1.28 5.47 -0.24
N HIS A 38 -1.37 4.24 0.26
CA HIS A 38 -1.39 3.03 -0.58
C HIS A 38 -2.65 2.19 -0.33
N GLY A 39 -2.94 1.29 -1.27
CA GLY A 39 -3.91 0.21 -1.06
C GLY A 39 -3.19 -1.14 -1.06
N GLY A 40 -3.88 -2.20 -1.47
CA GLY A 40 -3.27 -3.51 -1.64
C GLY A 40 -4.23 -4.59 -2.12
N GLY A 41 -5.34 -4.21 -2.76
CA GLY A 41 -6.47 -5.10 -3.03
C GLY A 41 -6.11 -6.40 -3.72
N GLN A 42 -5.32 -6.34 -4.80
CA GLN A 42 -4.93 -7.54 -5.57
C GLN A 42 -4.01 -8.46 -4.77
N ILE A 43 -3.03 -7.90 -4.06
CA ILE A 43 -2.12 -8.67 -3.20
C ILE A 43 -2.89 -9.33 -2.05
N ALA A 44 -3.85 -8.63 -1.44
CA ALA A 44 -4.70 -9.21 -0.42
C ALA A 44 -5.58 -10.34 -0.96
N THR A 45 -6.19 -10.19 -2.14
CA THR A 45 -6.90 -11.28 -2.81
C THR A 45 -5.96 -12.49 -3.01
N SER A 46 -4.80 -12.27 -3.61
CA SER A 46 -3.86 -13.36 -3.92
C SER A 46 -3.36 -14.12 -2.68
N ILE A 47 -3.17 -13.42 -1.55
CA ILE A 47 -2.80 -14.06 -0.29
C ILE A 47 -4.01 -14.78 0.34
N GLY A 48 -5.19 -14.16 0.31
CA GLY A 48 -6.43 -14.77 0.78
C GLY A 48 -6.75 -16.09 0.08
N ASP A 49 -6.64 -16.10 -1.26
CA ASP A 49 -6.88 -17.29 -2.07
C ASP A 49 -5.95 -18.45 -1.66
N LYS A 50 -4.68 -18.16 -1.36
CA LYS A 50 -3.70 -19.15 -0.87
C LYS A 50 -4.03 -19.67 0.54
N MET A 51 -4.78 -18.90 1.31
CA MET A 51 -5.22 -19.24 2.67
C MET A 51 -6.63 -19.84 2.69
N GLY A 52 -7.30 -19.98 1.54
CA GLY A 52 -8.69 -20.43 1.45
C GLY A 52 -9.72 -19.37 1.85
N ILE A 53 -9.32 -18.10 1.95
CA ILE A 53 -10.21 -16.96 2.27
C ILE A 53 -10.65 -16.32 0.96
N GLU A 54 -11.82 -16.72 0.45
CA GLU A 54 -12.33 -16.24 -0.83
C GLU A 54 -12.85 -14.81 -0.76
N SER A 55 -12.54 -14.03 -1.81
CA SER A 55 -12.92 -12.62 -1.89
C SER A 55 -14.28 -12.44 -2.55
N THR A 56 -15.27 -11.96 -1.82
CA THR A 56 -16.60 -11.62 -2.37
C THR A 56 -16.79 -10.11 -2.52
N TYR A 57 -17.61 -9.70 -3.50
CA TYR A 57 -17.82 -8.29 -3.85
C TYR A 57 -19.29 -7.96 -4.07
N ILE A 58 -19.70 -6.77 -3.66
CA ILE A 58 -20.99 -6.15 -3.94
C ILE A 58 -20.74 -4.69 -4.38
N ASP A 59 -21.29 -4.30 -5.53
CA ASP A 59 -21.12 -2.95 -6.11
C ASP A 59 -19.66 -2.47 -6.18
N GLY A 60 -18.75 -3.38 -6.56
CA GLY A 60 -17.32 -3.09 -6.67
C GLY A 60 -16.59 -2.93 -5.33
N ARG A 61 -17.26 -3.19 -4.20
CA ARG A 61 -16.66 -3.18 -2.85
C ARG A 61 -16.55 -4.60 -2.33
N ARG A 62 -15.43 -4.89 -1.67
CA ARG A 62 -15.19 -6.17 -1.02
C ARG A 62 -16.11 -6.31 0.20
N ILE A 63 -16.83 -7.41 0.28
CA ILE A 63 -17.49 -7.81 1.52
C ILE A 63 -16.39 -8.26 2.48
N THR A 64 -16.32 -7.62 3.65
CA THR A 64 -15.22 -7.80 4.59
C THR A 64 -15.77 -8.39 5.89
N ASP A 65 -15.67 -9.71 6.02
CA ASP A 65 -15.93 -10.43 7.26
C ASP A 65 -14.69 -10.38 8.20
N ALA A 66 -14.76 -11.11 9.32
CA ALA A 66 -13.70 -11.10 10.32
C ALA A 66 -12.35 -11.62 9.77
N GLU A 67 -12.36 -12.74 9.06
CA GLU A 67 -11.14 -13.33 8.49
C GLU A 67 -10.56 -12.45 7.38
N THR A 68 -11.42 -11.93 6.51
CA THR A 68 -11.02 -11.00 5.45
C THR A 68 -10.43 -9.72 6.03
N ARG A 69 -11.02 -9.18 7.12
CA ARG A 69 -10.50 -7.98 7.80
C ARG A 69 -9.09 -8.22 8.34
N ASP A 70 -8.87 -9.34 9.01
CA ASP A 70 -7.58 -9.64 9.61
C ASP A 70 -6.53 -9.86 8.51
N LEU A 71 -6.89 -10.57 7.44
CA LEU A 71 -6.07 -10.70 6.23
C LEU A 71 -5.68 -9.34 5.64
N VAL A 72 -6.63 -8.46 5.33
CA VAL A 72 -6.30 -7.17 4.70
C VAL A 72 -5.47 -6.29 5.62
N THR A 73 -5.70 -6.34 6.94
CA THR A 73 -4.92 -5.57 7.91
C THR A 73 -3.47 -6.03 7.95
N MET A 74 -3.23 -7.35 8.03
CA MET A 74 -1.89 -7.92 7.97
C MET A 74 -1.18 -7.60 6.65
N VAL A 75 -1.87 -7.73 5.52
CA VAL A 75 -1.28 -7.46 4.20
C VAL A 75 -0.99 -5.98 4.00
N TYR A 76 -1.91 -5.09 4.38
CA TYR A 76 -1.75 -3.66 4.13
C TYR A 76 -0.73 -3.07 5.10
N GLY A 77 -0.91 -3.25 6.40
CA GLY A 77 -0.03 -2.66 7.42
C GLY A 77 1.28 -3.40 7.65
N GLY A 78 1.28 -4.73 7.49
CA GLY A 78 2.45 -5.57 7.74
C GLY A 78 3.32 -5.76 6.50
N LEU A 79 2.76 -6.28 5.41
CA LEU A 79 3.55 -6.62 4.23
C LEU A 79 3.83 -5.38 3.37
N LEU A 80 2.79 -4.79 2.78
CA LEU A 80 2.93 -3.75 1.76
C LEU A 80 3.49 -2.45 2.33
N ASN A 81 2.94 -2.00 3.46
CA ASN A 81 3.40 -0.78 4.10
C ASN A 81 4.90 -0.84 4.43
N LYS A 82 5.37 -1.97 4.97
CA LYS A 82 6.78 -2.13 5.34
C LYS A 82 7.70 -2.30 4.14
N GLN A 83 7.25 -2.95 3.06
CA GLN A 83 7.99 -2.98 1.80
C GLN A 83 8.18 -1.58 1.20
N ILE A 84 7.14 -0.75 1.21
CA ILE A 84 7.22 0.63 0.72
C ILE A 84 8.16 1.46 1.58
N VAL A 85 8.01 1.40 2.91
CA VAL A 85 8.88 2.13 3.85
C VAL A 85 10.34 1.73 3.66
N ALA A 86 10.64 0.43 3.59
CA ALA A 86 12.00 -0.05 3.39
C ALA A 86 12.62 0.50 2.09
N GLN A 87 11.89 0.46 0.97
CA GLN A 87 12.36 1.00 -0.30
C GLN A 87 12.55 2.52 -0.27
N LEU A 88 11.68 3.27 0.42
CA LEU A 88 11.89 4.72 0.57
C LEU A 88 13.13 5.02 1.41
N GLN A 89 13.38 4.25 2.47
CA GLN A 89 14.56 4.42 3.31
C GLN A 89 15.86 4.10 2.57
N THR A 90 15.87 3.14 1.63
CA THR A 90 17.06 2.93 0.76
C THR A 90 17.32 4.10 -0.19
N LEU A 91 16.30 4.91 -0.49
CA LEU A 91 16.41 6.14 -1.28
C LEU A 91 16.72 7.38 -0.42
N HIS A 92 17.18 7.18 0.82
CA HIS A 92 17.41 8.24 1.81
C HIS A 92 16.18 9.09 2.13
N CYS A 93 14.98 8.60 1.83
CA CYS A 93 13.72 9.21 2.25
C CYS A 93 13.30 8.58 3.57
N ASN A 94 13.48 9.30 4.68
CA ASN A 94 13.16 8.81 6.02
C ASN A 94 11.63 8.66 6.23
N ALA A 95 11.08 7.54 5.78
CA ALA A 95 9.66 7.24 5.82
C ALA A 95 9.27 6.49 7.11
N LEU A 96 8.06 6.79 7.62
CA LEU A 96 7.39 6.05 8.68
C LEU A 96 6.06 5.50 8.15
N GLY A 97 5.81 4.22 8.40
CA GLY A 97 4.60 3.54 7.96
C GLY A 97 3.56 3.40 9.07
N LEU A 98 2.37 3.96 8.85
CA LEU A 98 1.25 4.00 9.80
C LEU A 98 0.01 3.32 9.20
N SER A 99 -0.85 2.77 10.06
CA SER A 99 -2.23 2.41 9.76
C SER A 99 -3.19 3.29 10.58
N GLY A 100 -4.46 3.37 10.17
CA GLY A 100 -5.46 4.16 10.88
C GLY A 100 -6.01 3.50 12.15
N ALA A 101 -5.92 2.17 12.23
CA ALA A 101 -6.18 1.32 13.38
C ALA A 101 -5.33 0.05 13.22
#